data_AF-A0A9P5WVV9-F1
#
_entry.id   AF-A0A9P5WVV9-F1
#
_cell.length_a   1.000
_cell.length_b   1.000
_cell.length_c   1.000
_cell.angle_alpha   90.00
_cell.angle_beta   90.00
_cell.angle_gamma   90.00
#
_symmetry.space_group_name_H-M   'P 1'
#
loop_
_entity.id
_entity.type
_entity.pdbx_description
1 polymer ?
#
loop_
_entity_poly.entity_id
_entity_poly.type
_entity_poly.pdbx_seq_one_letter_code
_entity_poly.pdbx_strand_id
1 'polypeptide(L)'
;MTMTTARIWDISTGECKSEFRGHDNVVECAAFAPIESYPFIKELIGIDPKIGAKDQPVPGQYTATGSRDKTIKLWDSTGQCIHTL
;
A
#
# COMPACT_ATOMS: atom_id res chain seq x y z
N MET A 1 -21.35 2.49 -10.05
CA MET A 1 -20.06 1.77 -9.92
C MET A 1 -19.04 2.77 -9.43
N THR A 2 -18.87 2.90 -8.11
CA THR A 2 -17.91 3.83 -7.52
C THR A 2 -16.54 3.17 -7.51
N MET A 3 -15.52 3.86 -8.04
CA MET A 3 -14.14 3.37 -8.09
C MET A 3 -13.47 3.61 -6.72
N THR A 4 -13.92 2.87 -5.71
CA THR A 4 -13.45 2.98 -4.31
C THR A 4 -12.30 2.02 -4.00
N THR A 5 -11.88 1.21 -4.97
CA THR A 5 -10.84 0.19 -4.80
C THR A 5 -9.64 0.51 -5.65
N ALA A 6 -8.44 0.33 -5.10
CA ALA A 6 -7.20 0.26 -5.86
C ALA A 6 -6.72 -1.21 -5.92
N ARG A 7 -5.93 -1.57 -6.93
CA ARG A 7 -5.45 -2.95 -7.14
C ARG A 7 -4.01 -2.96 -7.63
N ILE A 8 -3.25 -3.96 -7.18
CA ILE A 8 -1.92 -4.28 -7.70
C ILE A 8 -2.04 -5.47 -8.64
N TRP A 9 -1.45 -5.33 -9.82
CA TRP A 9 -1.48 -6.34 -10.86
C TRP A 9 -0.08 -6.79 -11.21
N ASP A 10 0.08 -8.09 -11.43
CA ASP A 10 1.21 -8.63 -12.17
C ASP A 10 0.96 -8.42 -13.65
N ILE A 11 1.82 -7.63 -14.31
CA ILE A 11 1.66 -7.35 -15.74
C ILE A 11 2.03 -8.57 -16.60
N SER A 12 2.93 -9.44 -16.10
CA SER A 12 3.39 -10.60 -16.86
C SER A 12 2.35 -11.72 -16.88
N THR A 13 1.66 -11.96 -15.76
CA THR A 13 0.64 -13.01 -15.65
C THR A 13 -0.78 -12.49 -15.83
N GLY A 14 -1.01 -11.18 -15.68
CA GLY A 14 -2.34 -10.58 -15.64
C GLY A 14 -3.09 -10.84 -14.33
N GLU A 15 -2.43 -11.40 -13.31
CA GLU A 15 -3.07 -11.71 -12.03
C GLU A 15 -3.19 -10.47 -11.15
N CYS A 16 -4.34 -10.32 -10.49
CA CYS A 16 -4.52 -9.33 -9.43
C CYS A 16 -3.85 -9.85 -8.15
N LYS A 17 -2.71 -9.27 -7.77
CA LYS A 17 -1.96 -9.67 -6.57
C LYS A 17 -2.64 -9.22 -5.28
N SER A 18 -3.18 -8.00 -5.29
CA SER A 18 -3.73 -7.38 -4.08
C SER A 18 -4.85 -6.43 -4.45
N GLU A 19 -5.86 -6.34 -3.57
CA GLU A 19 -6.96 -5.40 -3.70
C GLU A 19 -7.09 -4.57 -2.42
N PHE A 20 -7.09 -3.25 -2.59
CA PHE A 20 -7.16 -2.27 -1.52
C PHE A 20 -8.60 -1.80 -1.36
N ARG A 21 -9.27 -2.35 -0.34
CA ARG A 21 -10.67 -2.04 -0.01
C ARG A 21 -10.72 -1.25 1.29
N GLY A 22 -11.46 -0.14 1.30
CA GLY A 22 -11.67 0.64 2.53
C GLY A 22 -11.80 2.14 2.32
N HIS A 23 -11.64 2.66 1.10
CA HIS A 23 -12.07 4.02 0.79
C HIS A 23 -13.59 4.08 0.63
N ASP A 24 -14.20 5.15 1.13
CA ASP A 24 -15.64 5.38 1.06
C ASP A 24 -16.03 6.28 -0.14
N ASN A 25 -15.03 6.69 -0.91
CA ASN A 25 -15.22 7.52 -2.09
C ASN A 25 -14.18 7.20 -3.17
N VAL A 26 -14.25 7.93 -4.27
CA VAL A 26 -13.36 7.77 -5.42
C VAL A 26 -11.91 7.96 -5.00
N VAL A 27 -11.09 6.96 -5.33
CA VAL A 27 -9.63 7.05 -5.27
C VAL A 27 -9.14 7.89 -6.44
N GLU A 28 -8.42 8.97 -6.15
CA GLU A 28 -7.95 9.92 -7.19
C GLU A 28 -6.45 9.76 -7.48
N CYS A 29 -5.68 9.17 -6.57
CA CYS A 29 -4.26 8.95 -6.76
C CYS A 29 -3.78 7.69 -6.04
N ALA A 30 -2.69 7.12 -6.56
CA ALA A 30 -1.95 6.02 -5.95
C ALA A 30 -0.46 6.19 -6.21
N ALA A 31 0.38 5.77 -5.27
CA ALA A 31 1.83 5.80 -5.40
C ALA A 31 2.48 4.63 -4.68
N PHE A 32 3.45 3.98 -5.32
CA PHE A 32 4.31 3.01 -4.64
C PHE A 32 5.28 3.73 -3.72
N ALA A 33 5.45 3.19 -2.52
CA ALA A 33 6.47 3.69 -1.61
C ALA A 33 7.87 3.31 -2.14
N PRO A 34 8.83 4.24 -2.14
CA PRO A 34 10.22 3.94 -2.46
C PRO A 34 10.82 3.02 -1.40
N ILE A 35 11.74 2.13 -1.79
CA ILE A 35 12.33 1.12 -0.88
C ILE A 35 13.00 1.79 0.33
N GLU A 36 13.61 2.94 0.11
CA GLU A 36 14.28 3.75 1.14
C GLU A 36 13.32 4.20 2.25
N SER A 37 12.01 4.24 1.96
CA SER A 37 10.99 4.61 2.96
C SER A 37 10.56 3.47 3.88
N TYR A 38 10.89 2.21 3.56
CA TYR A 38 10.35 1.04 4.25
C TYR A 38 10.72 0.97 5.74
N PRO A 39 11.94 1.33 6.17
CA PRO A 39 12.26 1.39 7.59
C PRO A 39 11.35 2.34 8.38
N PHE A 40 11.02 3.50 7.80
CA PHE A 40 10.14 4.49 8.42
C PHE A 40 8.68 4.02 8.45
N ILE A 41 8.24 3.31 7.41
CA ILE A 41 6.91 2.69 7.38
C ILE A 41 6.81 1.60 8.46
N LYS A 42 7.84 0.76 8.62
CA LYS A 42 7.89 -0.26 9.68
C LYS A 42 7.81 0.39 11.07
N GLU A 43 8.59 1.43 11.30
CA GLU A 43 8.53 2.21 12.54
C GLU A 43 7.14 2.80 12.80
N LEU A 44 6.52 3.40 11.77
CA LEU A 44 5.16 3.97 11.83
C LEU A 44 4.10 2.96 12.30
N ILE A 45 4.24 1.70 11.87
CA ILE A 45 3.29 0.62 12.23
C ILE A 45 3.74 -0.20 13.44
N GLY A 46 4.77 0.24 14.16
CA GLY A 46 5.25 -0.39 15.40
C GLY A 46 6.06 -1.68 15.19
N ILE A 47 6.59 -1.90 13.98
CA ILE A 47 7.49 -3.02 13.67
C ILE A 47 8.94 -2.52 13.77
N ASP A 48 9.78 -3.23 14.53
CA ASP A 48 11.22 -2.93 14.57
C ASP A 48 11.79 -3.00 13.14
N PRO A 49 12.39 -1.92 12.60
CA PRO A 49 12.94 -1.89 11.24
C PRO A 49 13.95 -3.00 10.95
N LYS A 50 14.57 -3.58 11.97
CA LYS A 50 15.53 -4.69 11.87
C LYS A 50 14.84 -6.03 11.56
N ILE A 51 13.54 -6.17 11.85
CA ILE A 51 12.77 -7.37 11.51
C ILE A 51 12.68 -7.49 9.99
N GLY A 52 13.18 -8.60 9.45
CA GLY A 52 13.27 -8.83 8.01
C GLY A 52 14.26 -7.91 7.29
N ALA A 53 15.20 -7.24 8.00
CA ALA A 53 16.21 -6.38 7.36
C ALA A 53 17.25 -7.16 6.52
N LYS A 54 17.32 -8.48 6.70
CA LYS A 54 18.12 -9.38 5.86
C LYS A 54 17.38 -9.80 4.58
N ASP A 55 16.07 -9.60 4.53
CA ASP A 55 15.28 -9.93 3.36
C ASP A 55 15.45 -8.82 2.33
N GLN A 56 15.59 -9.20 1.06
CA GLN A 56 15.69 -8.23 -0.02
C GLN A 56 14.35 -7.46 -0.11
N PRO A 57 14.33 -6.12 0.04
CA PRO A 57 13.11 -5.36 -0.14
C PRO A 57 12.62 -5.50 -1.57
N VAL A 58 11.34 -5.85 -1.73
CA VAL A 58 10.71 -5.99 -3.04
C VAL A 58 9.96 -4.70 -3.40
N PRO A 59 10.12 -4.17 -4.62
CA PRO A 59 9.33 -3.04 -5.07
C PRO A 59 7.83 -3.32 -4.94
N GLY A 60 7.08 -2.29 -4.54
CA GLY A 60 5.62 -2.37 -4.41
C GLY A 60 5.13 -3.05 -3.14
N GLN A 61 5.99 -3.26 -2.13
CA GLN A 61 5.59 -3.82 -0.84
C GLN A 61 4.63 -2.91 -0.07
N TYR A 62 4.75 -1.59 -0.27
CA TYR A 62 3.83 -0.61 0.29
C TYR A 62 3.32 0.34 -0.78
N THR A 63 2.05 0.71 -0.67
CA THR A 63 1.38 1.64 -1.57
C THR A 63 0.57 2.66 -0.77
N ALA A 64 0.55 3.91 -1.21
CA ALA A 64 -0.34 4.94 -0.67
C ALA A 64 -1.45 5.26 -1.68
N THR A 65 -2.66 5.51 -1.20
CA THR A 65 -3.80 5.97 -2.01
C THR A 65 -4.46 7.19 -1.38
N GLY A 66 -4.85 8.16 -2.20
CA GLY A 66 -5.61 9.34 -1.78
C GLY A 66 -7.01 9.34 -2.39
N SER A 67 -8.00 9.74 -1.58
CA SER A 67 -9.43 9.62 -1.93
C SER A 67 -10.24 10.85 -1.55
N ARG A 68 -11.37 11.04 -2.24
CA ARG A 68 -12.39 12.06 -1.91
C ARG A 68 -13.10 11.83 -0.58
N ASP A 69 -12.85 10.71 0.09
CA ASP A 69 -13.29 10.47 1.47
C ASP A 69 -12.46 11.26 2.49
N LYS A 70 -11.53 12.09 2.01
CA LYS A 70 -10.65 12.97 2.81
C LYS A 70 -9.56 12.20 3.56
N THR A 71 -9.26 10.98 3.13
CA THR A 71 -8.20 10.17 3.74
C THR A 71 -7.10 9.84 2.75
N ILE A 72 -5.90 9.65 3.30
CA ILE A 72 -4.82 8.92 2.63
C ILE A 72 -4.66 7.58 3.37
N LYS A 73 -4.66 6.48 2.62
CA LYS A 73 -4.46 5.14 3.18
C LYS A 73 -3.14 4.56 2.72
N LEU A 74 -2.39 3.98 3.64
CA LEU A 74 -1.20 3.19 3.36
C LEU A 74 -1.56 1.71 3.44
N TRP A 75 -1.06 0.94 2.48
CA TRP A 75 -1.38 -0.47 2.31
C TRP A 75 -0.10 -1.29 2.27
N ASP A 76 -0.17 -2.53 2.77
CA ASP A 76 0.86 -3.53 2.54
C ASP A 76 0.56 -4.39 1.29
N SER A 77 1.48 -5.30 0.97
CA SER A 77 1.37 -6.20 -0.18
C SER A 77 0.24 -7.23 -0.06
N THR A 78 -0.30 -7.46 1.13
CA THR A 78 -1.45 -8.36 1.34
C THR A 78 -2.79 -7.67 1.08
N GLY A 79 -2.77 -6.34 0.94
CA GLY A 79 -3.96 -5.51 0.82
C GLY A 79 -4.50 -5.00 2.15
N GLN A 80 -3.77 -5.19 3.25
CA GLN A 80 -4.15 -4.64 4.54
C GLN A 80 -3.90 -3.13 4.55
N CYS A 81 -4.88 -2.35 5.01
CA CYS A 81 -4.66 -0.95 5.35
C CYS A 81 -3.87 -0.88 6.67
N ILE A 82 -2.66 -0.37 6.61
CA ILE A 82 -1.73 -0.31 7.76
C ILE A 82 -1.67 1.08 8.39
N HIS A 83 -2.12 2.11 7.68
CA HIS A 83 -2.23 3.47 8.23
C HIS A 83 -3.31 4.27 7.50
N THR A 84 -3.97 5.19 8.21
CA THR A 84 -4.91 6.17 7.65
C THR A 84 -4.57 7.55 8.20
N LEU A 85 -4.39 8.51 7.30
CA LEU A 85 -4.19 9.93 7.58
C LEU A 85 -5.47 10.71 7.22
#